data_AF-A0A2S5ADC4-F1
#
_entry.id   AF-A0A2S5ADC4-F1
#
_cell.length_a   1.000
_cell.length_b   1.000
_cell.length_c   1.000
_cell.angle_alpha   90.00
_cell.angle_beta   90.00
_cell.angle_gamma   90.00
#
_symmetry.space_group_name_H-M   'P 1'
#
loop_
_entity.id
_entity.type
_entity.pdbx_description
1 polymer ?
#
loop_
_entity_poly.entity_id
_entity_poly.type
_entity_poly.pdbx_seq_one_letter_code
_entity_poly.pdbx_strand_id
1 'polypeptide(L)'
;MEKDFHFFKFEEGEIMMNPYEVYPLDGYEEPENFPNCCNWHKSIVDLSIEFYDKFPNCCEKHKKFAKNFNIDKTRYENIKIDIVRKMCYTMHFLEVKINNDNWYEDTIHWFEYIERSFGQPEVGLSPYLQNLSTSIENSKKIPDDKKAILNKYFEDLHKPPVKANDTDFNILFETYFTWLKLFPFELSIFKNLKAHFEKQLPFVKGKSDYNPYTGLTAFKTVSQTELIQNLINTTNSILSKVDTSVMVEKNFNDQANIHNLEILNKLHRTKQETLLKEFSKFETKYIKTIKRWLQNEKEYFSNVVPIINQKVLPQTIKVVTIKAFKLKGVQATIKDKAIDLHNSLVTKQYLNEECKKDFIKLFTGVQTENKISWLGQKGELKSFVDFLLSLGKIENCQSNKWTITAANFKFLNDDFNANTIKDTKKAKNDINIKQIVQRIN
;
A
#
# COMPACT_ATOMS: atom_id res chain seq x y z
N MET A 1 -12.21 3.58 -12.59
CA MET A 1 -11.54 4.22 -13.74
C MET A 1 -10.23 3.46 -13.94
N GLU A 2 -10.31 2.30 -14.59
CA GLU A 2 -9.13 1.56 -15.04
C GLU A 2 -8.48 2.42 -16.13
N LYS A 3 -7.33 3.01 -15.83
CA LYS A 3 -6.45 3.48 -16.89
C LYS A 3 -5.74 2.23 -17.38
N ASP A 4 -6.05 1.81 -18.60
CA ASP A 4 -5.28 0.79 -19.30
C ASP A 4 -3.88 1.36 -19.52
N PHE A 5 -2.98 1.03 -18.59
CA PHE A 5 -1.56 1.31 -18.73
C PHE A 5 -0.95 0.18 -19.54
N HIS A 6 -0.81 0.42 -20.85
CA HIS A 6 -0.05 -0.43 -21.74
C HIS A 6 1.24 0.27 -22.13
N PHE A 7 2.35 -0.45 -22.02
CA PHE A 7 3.60 -0.06 -22.63
C PHE A 7 3.51 -0.33 -24.13
N PHE A 8 3.86 0.66 -24.94
CA PHE A 8 3.96 0.47 -26.37
C PHE A 8 5.19 -0.38 -26.69
N LYS A 9 4.94 -1.50 -27.35
CA LYS A 9 5.98 -2.30 -28.00
C LYS A 9 5.88 -2.01 -29.48
N PHE A 10 6.99 -1.59 -30.06
CA PHE A 10 7.09 -1.38 -31.49
C PHE A 10 7.95 -2.49 -32.07
N GLU A 11 7.44 -3.15 -33.09
CA GLU A 11 8.24 -4.07 -33.88
C GLU A 11 9.08 -3.31 -34.90
N GLU A 12 10.07 -4.00 -35.45
CA GLU A 12 10.92 -3.45 -36.48
C GLU A 12 10.09 -3.02 -37.71
N GLY A 13 10.23 -1.76 -38.12
CA GLY A 13 9.45 -1.19 -39.21
C GLY A 13 8.05 -0.69 -38.83
N GLU A 14 7.76 -0.51 -37.53
CA GLU A 14 6.57 0.19 -37.04
C GLU A 14 6.85 1.64 -36.62
N ILE A 15 8.12 1.99 -36.42
CA ILE A 15 8.58 3.35 -36.17
C ILE A 15 9.61 3.75 -37.23
N MET A 16 9.53 5.00 -37.66
CA MET A 16 10.60 5.68 -38.37
C MET A 16 11.37 6.58 -37.40
N MET A 17 12.68 6.40 -37.34
CA MET A 17 13.59 7.36 -36.71
C MET A 17 14.52 7.90 -37.79
N ASN A 18 14.62 9.22 -37.91
CA ASN A 18 15.57 9.83 -38.82
C ASN A 18 17.00 9.54 -38.34
N PRO A 19 17.96 9.34 -39.26
CA PRO A 19 19.36 9.34 -38.90
C PRO A 19 19.74 10.71 -38.30
N TYR A 20 20.74 10.71 -37.43
CA TYR A 20 21.27 11.93 -36.81
C TYR A 20 22.79 11.96 -36.85
N GLU A 21 23.33 13.17 -36.77
CA GLU A 21 24.77 13.39 -36.76
C GLU A 21 25.40 12.89 -35.47
N VAL A 22 26.61 12.34 -35.59
CA VAL A 22 27.44 11.97 -34.44
C VAL A 22 28.69 12.83 -34.43
N TYR A 23 29.25 13.04 -33.26
CA TYR A 23 30.47 13.81 -33.07
C TYR A 23 31.58 12.91 -32.54
N PRO A 24 32.83 13.06 -33.02
CA PRO A 24 33.95 12.30 -32.49
C PRO A 24 34.30 12.75 -31.07
N LEU A 25 35.13 11.96 -30.40
CA LEU A 25 35.80 12.43 -29.18
C LEU A 25 36.74 13.61 -29.48
N ASP A 26 37.02 14.39 -28.44
CA ASP A 26 37.99 15.49 -28.49
C ASP A 26 39.35 15.01 -29.00
N GLY A 27 39.95 15.81 -29.89
CA GLY A 27 41.26 15.52 -30.48
C GLY A 27 41.21 14.75 -31.80
N TYR A 28 40.02 14.41 -32.31
CA TYR A 28 39.89 13.95 -33.69
C TYR A 28 39.96 15.13 -34.67
N GLU A 29 40.81 15.00 -35.69
CA GLU A 29 40.89 15.93 -36.82
C GLU A 29 40.67 15.15 -38.12
N GLU A 30 39.76 15.63 -38.97
CA GLU A 30 39.60 15.05 -40.31
C GLU A 30 40.89 15.27 -41.12
N PRO A 31 41.42 14.23 -41.80
CA PRO A 31 42.59 14.40 -42.64
C PRO A 31 42.35 15.41 -43.77
N GLU A 32 43.41 16.08 -44.21
CA GLU A 32 43.33 16.96 -45.37
C GLU A 32 42.81 16.18 -46.61
N ASN A 33 41.90 16.79 -47.38
CA ASN A 33 41.20 16.17 -48.51
C ASN A 33 40.26 15.00 -48.17
N PHE A 34 39.79 14.87 -46.93
CA PHE A 34 38.76 13.88 -46.56
C PHE A 34 37.45 14.06 -47.38
N PRO A 35 36.78 12.96 -47.80
CA PRO A 35 37.13 11.54 -47.65
C PRO A 35 38.06 11.00 -48.75
N ASN A 36 38.58 11.85 -49.63
CA ASN A 36 39.46 11.46 -50.75
C ASN A 36 40.95 11.33 -50.38
N CYS A 37 41.28 11.38 -49.09
CA CYS A 37 42.65 11.44 -48.60
C CYS A 37 43.43 10.13 -48.75
N CYS A 38 42.76 8.96 -48.84
CA CYS A 38 43.43 7.69 -49.10
C CYS A 38 42.50 6.64 -49.74
N ASN A 39 43.09 5.54 -50.24
CA ASN A 39 42.33 4.46 -50.89
C ASN A 39 41.30 3.79 -49.96
N TRP A 40 41.60 3.69 -48.66
CA TRP A 40 40.69 3.09 -47.69
C TRP A 40 39.41 3.93 -47.54
N HIS A 41 39.54 5.23 -47.28
CA HIS A 41 38.38 6.13 -47.18
C HIS A 41 37.58 6.18 -48.49
N LYS A 42 38.26 6.25 -49.65
CA LYS A 42 37.59 6.19 -50.97
C LYS A 42 36.80 4.90 -51.14
N SER A 43 37.38 3.75 -50.81
CA SER A 43 36.70 2.46 -50.97
C SER A 43 35.43 2.35 -50.12
N ILE A 44 35.42 2.93 -48.91
CA ILE A 44 34.21 2.95 -48.06
C ILE A 44 33.16 3.90 -48.64
N VAL A 45 33.57 5.06 -49.17
CA VAL A 45 32.66 5.99 -49.86
C VAL A 45 32.03 5.34 -51.09
N ASP A 46 32.82 4.65 -51.92
CA ASP A 46 32.32 3.97 -53.11
C ASP A 46 31.27 2.91 -52.76
N LEU A 47 31.53 2.10 -51.72
CA LEU A 47 30.56 1.12 -51.18
C LEU A 47 29.29 1.80 -50.65
N SER A 48 29.43 2.95 -50.00
CA SER A 48 28.32 3.71 -49.43
C SER A 48 27.44 4.32 -50.53
N ILE A 49 28.06 4.80 -51.62
CA ILE A 49 27.36 5.28 -52.81
C ILE A 49 26.62 4.13 -53.49
N GLU A 50 27.26 2.99 -53.70
CA GLU A 50 26.63 1.81 -54.30
C GLU A 50 25.42 1.34 -53.47
N PHE A 51 25.55 1.34 -52.14
CA PHE A 51 24.44 1.04 -51.24
C PHE A 51 23.31 2.05 -51.36
N TYR A 52 23.62 3.35 -51.32
CA TYR A 52 22.64 4.43 -51.44
C TYR A 52 21.88 4.32 -52.76
N ASP A 53 22.57 4.07 -53.88
CA ASP A 53 21.96 3.97 -55.20
C ASP A 53 20.91 2.85 -55.27
N LYS A 54 21.19 1.71 -54.62
CA LYS A 54 20.24 0.59 -54.52
C LYS A 54 19.11 0.83 -53.52
N PHE A 55 19.30 1.64 -52.48
CA PHE A 55 18.26 1.96 -51.50
C PHE A 55 17.10 2.77 -52.13
N PRO A 56 15.83 2.51 -51.75
CA PRO A 56 15.33 1.50 -50.79
C PRO A 56 15.11 0.10 -51.39
N ASN A 57 15.44 -0.11 -52.66
CA ASN A 57 15.19 -1.36 -53.39
C ASN A 57 16.24 -2.45 -53.16
N CYS A 58 17.20 -2.24 -52.25
CA CYS A 58 18.30 -3.16 -52.00
C CYS A 58 17.87 -4.49 -51.33
N CYS A 59 16.74 -4.54 -50.62
CA CYS A 59 16.17 -5.77 -50.07
C CYS A 59 14.67 -5.63 -49.80
N GLU A 60 13.96 -6.75 -49.62
CA GLU A 60 12.51 -6.75 -49.37
C GLU A 60 12.13 -5.98 -48.09
N LYS A 61 12.98 -6.02 -47.06
CA LYS A 61 12.80 -5.26 -45.82
C LYS A 61 12.79 -3.76 -46.07
N HIS A 62 13.79 -3.22 -46.77
CA HIS A 62 13.85 -1.79 -47.10
C HIS A 62 12.75 -1.38 -48.10
N LYS A 63 12.36 -2.23 -49.05
CA LYS A 63 11.21 -1.98 -49.95
C LYS A 63 9.90 -1.84 -49.16
N LYS A 64 9.63 -2.78 -48.25
CA LYS A 64 8.43 -2.77 -47.40
C LYS A 64 8.41 -1.53 -46.51
N PHE A 65 9.55 -1.21 -45.89
CA PHE A 65 9.68 -0.02 -45.07
C PHE A 65 9.43 1.27 -45.86
N ALA A 66 10.05 1.42 -47.03
CA ALA A 66 9.87 2.60 -47.88
C ALA A 66 8.41 2.80 -48.30
N LYS A 67 7.71 1.69 -48.58
CA LYS A 67 6.27 1.71 -48.87
C LYS A 67 5.43 2.13 -47.66
N ASN A 68 5.75 1.65 -46.46
CA ASN A 68 4.97 1.92 -45.25
C ASN A 68 5.09 3.38 -44.78
N PHE A 69 6.26 3.99 -44.92
CA PHE A 69 6.52 5.35 -44.40
C PHE A 69 6.63 6.42 -45.48
N ASN A 70 6.38 6.09 -46.75
CA ASN A 70 6.57 7.00 -47.89
C ASN A 70 7.95 7.68 -47.86
N ILE A 71 9.00 6.85 -47.80
CA ILE A 71 10.35 7.34 -47.58
C ILE A 71 10.85 8.22 -48.71
N ASP A 72 11.30 9.42 -48.33
CA ASP A 72 12.08 10.31 -49.16
C ASP A 72 13.57 9.93 -49.09
N LYS A 73 14.09 9.36 -50.18
CA LYS A 73 15.48 8.91 -50.30
C LYS A 73 16.48 10.04 -50.06
N THR A 74 16.14 11.30 -50.38
CA THR A 74 17.06 12.44 -50.24
C THR A 74 17.44 12.71 -48.79
N ARG A 75 16.59 12.30 -47.83
CA ARG A 75 16.89 12.38 -46.39
C ARG A 75 18.07 11.50 -45.95
N TYR A 76 18.46 10.55 -46.80
CA TYR A 76 19.57 9.64 -46.56
C TYR A 76 20.79 9.98 -47.40
N GLU A 77 20.83 11.12 -48.09
CA GLU A 77 21.96 11.48 -48.98
C GLU A 77 23.30 11.54 -48.24
N ASN A 78 23.30 11.99 -46.98
CA ASN A 78 24.50 12.09 -46.16
C ASN A 78 25.16 10.72 -45.90
N ILE A 79 24.43 9.61 -46.05
CA ILE A 79 24.97 8.25 -45.85
C ILE A 79 26.22 7.96 -46.69
N LYS A 80 26.33 8.59 -47.87
CA LYS A 80 27.45 8.45 -48.80
C LYS A 80 28.79 8.79 -48.13
N ILE A 81 28.78 9.70 -47.15
CA ILE A 81 29.97 10.17 -46.42
C ILE A 81 29.87 9.80 -44.92
N ASP A 82 28.68 9.75 -44.35
CA ASP A 82 28.50 9.48 -42.92
C ASP A 82 29.03 8.12 -42.48
N ILE A 83 28.94 7.08 -43.32
CA ILE A 83 29.48 5.76 -42.98
C ILE A 83 31.00 5.86 -42.76
N VAL A 84 31.73 6.51 -43.67
CA VAL A 84 33.19 6.66 -43.54
C VAL A 84 33.56 7.58 -42.37
N ARG A 85 32.78 8.62 -42.09
CA ARG A 85 32.99 9.47 -40.90
C ARG A 85 32.80 8.69 -39.60
N LYS A 86 31.66 8.00 -39.46
CA LYS A 86 31.35 7.16 -38.30
C LYS A 86 32.41 6.09 -38.09
N MET A 87 32.93 5.49 -39.16
CA MET A 87 34.08 4.58 -39.12
C MET A 87 35.32 5.26 -38.52
N CYS A 88 35.70 6.44 -38.99
CA CYS A 88 36.85 7.17 -38.46
C CYS A 88 36.68 7.53 -36.99
N TYR A 89 35.48 7.98 -36.60
CA TYR A 89 35.18 8.34 -35.22
C TYR A 89 35.25 7.12 -34.30
N THR A 90 34.73 5.98 -34.73
CA THR A 90 34.81 4.73 -33.97
C THR A 90 36.25 4.22 -33.87
N MET A 91 37.03 4.29 -34.94
CA MET A 91 38.44 3.90 -34.87
C MET A 91 39.23 4.82 -33.94
N HIS A 92 39.02 6.13 -34.01
CA HIS A 92 39.62 7.09 -33.09
C HIS A 92 39.20 6.83 -31.63
N PHE A 93 37.91 6.58 -31.40
CA PHE A 93 37.39 6.22 -30.08
C PHE A 93 38.14 5.01 -29.51
N LEU A 94 38.28 3.94 -30.29
CA LEU A 94 38.98 2.73 -29.87
C LEU A 94 40.44 3.06 -29.57
N GLU A 95 41.15 3.79 -30.42
CA GLU A 95 42.53 4.18 -30.16
C GLU A 95 42.72 4.92 -28.83
N VAL A 96 41.77 5.78 -28.46
CA VAL A 96 41.83 6.58 -27.23
C VAL A 96 41.40 5.79 -25.99
N LYS A 97 40.37 4.95 -26.10
CA LYS A 97 39.67 4.35 -24.95
C LYS A 97 40.00 2.89 -24.71
N ILE A 98 40.54 2.18 -25.70
CA ILE A 98 40.69 0.71 -25.63
C ILE A 98 41.56 0.27 -24.46
N ASN A 99 42.48 1.11 -23.96
CA ASN A 99 43.40 0.78 -22.88
C ASN A 99 42.93 1.19 -21.48
N ASN A 100 41.74 1.80 -21.35
CA ASN A 100 41.17 2.16 -20.06
C ASN A 100 40.63 0.92 -19.32
N ASP A 101 40.52 0.99 -17.99
CA ASP A 101 40.01 -0.12 -17.18
C ASP A 101 38.57 -0.52 -17.56
N ASN A 102 37.73 0.45 -17.89
CA ASN A 102 36.34 0.28 -18.28
C ASN A 102 36.12 0.22 -19.81
N TRP A 103 37.18 -0.05 -20.58
CA TRP A 103 37.15 0.07 -22.05
C TRP A 103 36.00 -0.68 -22.71
N TYR A 104 35.66 -1.87 -22.21
CA TYR A 104 34.64 -2.72 -22.85
C TYR A 104 33.25 -2.09 -22.76
N GLU A 105 32.85 -1.67 -21.56
CA GLU A 105 31.55 -1.00 -21.33
C GLU A 105 31.47 0.30 -22.15
N ASP A 106 32.52 1.12 -22.10
CA ASP A 106 32.60 2.38 -22.86
C ASP A 106 32.50 2.15 -24.38
N THR A 107 33.13 1.07 -24.87
CA THR A 107 33.08 0.67 -26.28
C THR A 107 31.68 0.22 -26.71
N ILE A 108 31.00 -0.57 -25.90
CA ILE A 108 29.62 -0.99 -26.20
C ILE A 108 28.69 0.22 -26.21
N HIS A 109 28.82 1.13 -25.25
CA HIS A 109 28.03 2.36 -25.22
C HIS A 109 28.27 3.23 -26.47
N TRP A 110 29.52 3.32 -26.94
CA TRP A 110 29.84 4.02 -28.18
C TRP A 110 29.24 3.33 -29.41
N PHE A 111 29.34 2.00 -29.50
CA PHE A 111 28.73 1.24 -30.60
C PHE A 111 27.22 1.46 -30.66
N GLU A 112 26.52 1.35 -29.53
CA GLU A 112 25.08 1.64 -29.45
C GLU A 112 24.74 3.06 -29.91
N TYR A 113 25.57 4.05 -29.58
CA TYR A 113 25.39 5.43 -30.02
C TYR A 113 25.50 5.57 -31.54
N ILE A 114 26.52 4.94 -32.14
CA ILE A 114 26.71 4.94 -33.59
C ILE A 114 25.60 4.16 -34.29
N GLU A 115 25.24 2.98 -33.80
CA GLU A 115 24.17 2.15 -34.35
C GLU A 115 22.83 2.92 -34.41
N ARG A 116 22.45 3.52 -33.28
CA ARG A 116 21.23 4.35 -33.18
C ARG A 116 21.25 5.55 -34.13
N SER A 117 22.42 6.09 -34.44
CA SER A 117 22.56 7.24 -35.34
C SER A 117 22.18 6.95 -36.79
N PHE A 118 22.09 5.68 -37.20
CA PHE A 118 21.58 5.30 -38.52
C PHE A 118 20.05 5.37 -38.61
N GLY A 119 19.36 5.62 -37.50
CA GLY A 119 17.91 5.74 -37.46
C GLY A 119 17.20 4.38 -37.48
N GLN A 120 15.90 4.40 -37.79
CA GLN A 120 15.06 3.21 -37.91
C GLN A 120 14.29 3.28 -39.24
N PRO A 121 14.52 2.33 -40.17
CA PRO A 121 15.48 1.24 -40.10
C PRO A 121 16.91 1.78 -40.16
N GLU A 122 17.86 0.96 -39.76
CA GLU A 122 19.26 1.32 -39.65
C GLU A 122 19.94 1.35 -41.05
N VAL A 123 19.54 2.31 -41.89
CA VAL A 123 20.01 2.46 -43.27
C VAL A 123 21.51 2.79 -43.23
N GLY A 124 22.36 1.87 -43.69
CA GLY A 124 23.83 2.02 -43.68
C GLY A 124 24.56 1.29 -42.56
N LEU A 125 23.84 0.70 -41.60
CA LEU A 125 24.48 0.00 -40.49
C LEU A 125 25.25 -1.23 -40.96
N SER A 126 24.69 -2.02 -41.89
CA SER A 126 25.36 -3.22 -42.42
C SER A 126 26.73 -2.92 -43.05
N PRO A 127 26.88 -1.98 -44.01
CA PRO A 127 28.20 -1.65 -44.54
C PRO A 127 29.13 -1.04 -43.48
N TYR A 128 28.61 -0.30 -42.50
CA TYR A 128 29.42 0.16 -41.36
C TYR A 128 29.99 -1.02 -40.54
N LEU A 129 29.16 -1.96 -40.09
CA LEU A 129 29.59 -3.09 -39.25
C LEU A 129 30.62 -3.98 -39.96
N GLN A 130 30.42 -4.24 -41.26
CA GLN A 130 31.34 -5.05 -42.06
C GLN A 130 32.73 -4.40 -42.16
N ASN A 131 32.77 -3.09 -42.42
CA ASN A 131 34.03 -2.35 -42.50
C ASN A 131 34.68 -2.19 -41.11
N LEU A 132 33.89 -2.01 -40.06
CA LEU A 132 34.37 -1.90 -38.68
C LEU A 132 35.08 -3.17 -38.22
N SER A 133 34.44 -4.33 -38.41
CA SER A 133 35.05 -5.63 -38.07
C SER A 133 36.38 -5.82 -38.80
N THR A 134 36.43 -5.53 -40.10
CA THR A 134 37.66 -5.60 -40.90
C THR A 134 38.74 -4.63 -40.41
N SER A 135 38.36 -3.42 -39.99
CA SER A 135 39.29 -2.39 -39.52
C SER A 135 39.86 -2.70 -38.14
N ILE A 136 39.06 -3.28 -37.25
CA ILE A 136 39.49 -3.76 -35.92
C ILE A 136 40.51 -4.88 -36.08
N GLU A 137 40.23 -5.86 -36.94
CA GLU A 137 41.12 -7.00 -37.17
C GLU A 137 42.50 -6.54 -37.66
N ASN A 138 42.52 -5.61 -38.61
CA ASN A 138 43.74 -5.07 -39.21
C ASN A 138 44.45 -4.00 -38.36
N SER A 139 43.83 -3.53 -37.28
CA SER A 139 44.40 -2.45 -36.46
C SER A 139 45.61 -2.95 -35.67
N LYS A 140 46.72 -2.21 -35.76
CA LYS A 140 47.92 -2.45 -34.93
C LYS A 140 47.82 -1.80 -33.54
N LYS A 141 46.86 -0.89 -33.35
CA LYS A 141 46.70 -0.12 -32.10
C LYS A 141 45.77 -0.82 -31.10
N ILE A 142 45.02 -1.82 -31.54
CA ILE A 142 44.12 -2.61 -30.70
C ILE A 142 44.86 -3.91 -30.31
N PRO A 143 44.97 -4.24 -29.01
CA PRO A 143 45.53 -5.51 -28.55
C PRO A 143 44.74 -6.74 -29.05
N ASP A 144 45.43 -7.84 -29.35
CA ASP A 144 44.81 -9.03 -29.96
C ASP A 144 43.78 -9.72 -29.05
N ASP A 145 43.98 -9.71 -27.73
CA ASP A 145 43.02 -10.20 -26.75
C ASP A 145 41.70 -9.41 -26.80
N LYS A 146 41.79 -8.09 -27.02
CA LYS A 146 40.62 -7.21 -27.14
C LYS A 146 39.94 -7.34 -28.50
N LYS A 147 40.70 -7.55 -29.58
CA LYS A 147 40.13 -7.89 -30.91
C LYS A 147 39.26 -9.14 -30.84
N ALA A 148 39.75 -10.20 -30.18
CA ALA A 148 38.99 -11.44 -30.02
C ALA A 148 37.65 -11.20 -29.29
N ILE A 149 37.64 -10.33 -28.28
CA ILE A 149 36.40 -9.95 -27.55
C ILE A 149 35.45 -9.17 -28.46
N LEU A 150 35.94 -8.19 -29.23
CA LEU A 150 35.12 -7.40 -30.16
C LEU A 150 34.58 -8.24 -31.32
N ASN A 151 35.38 -9.16 -31.86
CA ASN A 151 34.92 -10.09 -32.90
C ASN A 151 33.79 -10.99 -32.40
N LYS A 152 33.90 -11.50 -31.16
CA LYS A 152 32.82 -12.25 -30.52
C LYS A 152 31.53 -11.42 -30.41
N TYR A 153 31.64 -10.13 -30.08
CA TYR A 153 30.49 -9.23 -30.07
C TYR A 153 29.81 -9.15 -31.45
N PHE A 154 30.57 -8.97 -32.54
CA PHE A 154 30.00 -8.95 -33.89
C PHE A 154 29.37 -10.29 -34.30
N GLU A 155 29.98 -11.43 -33.92
CA GLU A 155 29.39 -12.76 -34.14
C GLU A 155 28.06 -12.92 -33.40
N ASP A 156 27.98 -12.41 -32.17
CA ASP A 156 26.76 -12.46 -31.35
C ASP A 156 25.63 -11.60 -31.94
N LEU A 157 25.94 -10.48 -32.62
CA LEU A 157 24.95 -9.67 -33.35
C LEU A 157 24.28 -10.43 -34.51
N HIS A 158 24.94 -11.42 -35.10
CA HIS A 158 24.41 -12.20 -36.21
C HIS A 158 23.57 -13.39 -35.76
N LYS A 159 23.54 -13.69 -34.46
CA LYS A 159 22.70 -14.76 -33.92
C LYS A 159 21.24 -14.30 -33.93
N PRO A 160 20.29 -15.16 -34.36
CA PRO A 160 18.88 -14.82 -34.25
C PRO A 160 18.56 -14.51 -32.78
N PRO A 161 17.78 -13.45 -32.50
CA PRO A 161 17.42 -13.13 -31.13
C PRO A 161 16.78 -14.37 -30.51
N VAL A 162 17.32 -14.81 -29.38
CA VAL A 162 16.71 -15.87 -28.58
C VAL A 162 15.29 -15.40 -28.29
N LYS A 163 14.27 -16.16 -28.72
CA LYS A 163 12.85 -15.78 -28.60
C LYS A 163 12.58 -15.21 -27.22
N ALA A 164 12.47 -13.89 -27.14
CA ALA A 164 12.26 -13.13 -25.91
C ALA A 164 10.79 -13.22 -25.49
N ASN A 165 10.34 -14.43 -25.16
CA ASN A 165 8.97 -14.62 -24.67
C ASN A 165 8.85 -14.33 -23.17
N ASP A 166 9.96 -14.35 -22.42
CA ASP A 166 9.93 -14.32 -20.96
C ASP A 166 10.06 -12.92 -20.33
N THR A 167 10.15 -11.87 -21.14
CA THR A 167 10.51 -10.51 -20.66
C THR A 167 9.66 -9.39 -21.27
N ASP A 168 8.46 -9.69 -21.75
CA ASP A 168 7.54 -8.65 -22.21
C ASP A 168 7.12 -7.77 -21.02
N PHE A 169 7.46 -6.48 -21.09
CA PHE A 169 7.17 -5.52 -20.02
C PHE A 169 5.68 -5.43 -19.70
N ASN A 170 4.79 -5.57 -20.69
CA ASN A 170 3.35 -5.58 -20.45
C ASN A 170 2.97 -6.79 -19.58
N ILE A 171 3.48 -7.97 -19.91
CA ILE A 171 3.22 -9.20 -19.15
C ILE A 171 3.75 -9.06 -17.71
N LEU A 172 4.96 -8.53 -17.53
CA LEU A 172 5.55 -8.32 -16.20
C LEU A 172 4.74 -7.31 -15.37
N PHE A 173 4.35 -6.19 -15.98
CA PHE A 173 3.55 -5.16 -15.34
C PHE A 173 2.16 -5.67 -14.96
N GLU A 174 1.47 -6.35 -15.88
CA GLU A 174 0.15 -6.94 -15.64
C GLU A 174 0.19 -8.02 -14.55
N THR A 175 1.22 -8.86 -14.55
CA THR A 175 1.43 -9.88 -13.49
C THR A 175 1.56 -9.19 -12.12
N TYR A 176 2.39 -8.15 -12.03
CA TYR A 176 2.57 -7.42 -10.78
C TYR A 176 1.31 -6.68 -10.33
N PHE A 177 0.64 -5.99 -11.25
CA PHE A 177 -0.58 -5.24 -10.96
C PHE A 177 -1.73 -6.16 -10.55
N THR A 178 -1.83 -7.34 -11.15
CA THR A 178 -2.76 -8.39 -10.75
C THR A 178 -2.51 -8.84 -9.32
N TRP A 179 -1.24 -9.06 -8.94
CA TRP A 179 -0.89 -9.34 -7.55
C TRP A 179 -1.26 -8.20 -6.60
N LEU A 180 -0.96 -6.94 -6.95
CA LEU A 180 -1.32 -5.75 -6.16
C LEU A 180 -2.84 -5.65 -5.91
N LYS A 181 -3.67 -6.00 -6.90
CA LYS A 181 -5.13 -5.99 -6.78
C LYS A 181 -5.66 -7.13 -5.91
N LEU A 182 -5.10 -8.34 -6.10
CA LEU A 182 -5.55 -9.55 -5.39
C LEU A 182 -5.08 -9.59 -3.94
N PHE A 183 -3.89 -9.07 -3.64
CA PHE A 183 -3.37 -9.03 -2.27
C PHE A 183 -4.31 -8.21 -1.36
N PRO A 184 -4.52 -8.62 -0.11
CA PRO A 184 -5.52 -8.02 0.78
C PRO A 184 -5.10 -6.68 1.41
N PHE A 185 -4.49 -5.76 0.65
CA PHE A 185 -4.01 -4.47 1.16
C PHE A 185 -5.09 -3.54 1.77
N GLU A 186 -6.36 -3.80 1.47
CA GLU A 186 -7.50 -3.08 2.05
C GLU A 186 -7.78 -3.44 3.52
N LEU A 187 -7.24 -4.56 4.01
CA LEU A 187 -7.29 -4.90 5.42
C LEU A 187 -6.50 -3.87 6.23
N SER A 188 -7.05 -3.45 7.36
CA SER A 188 -6.46 -2.48 8.28
C SER A 188 -4.99 -2.80 8.63
N ILE A 189 -4.65 -4.08 8.82
CA ILE A 189 -3.29 -4.58 9.12
C ILE A 189 -2.26 -4.35 8.01
N PHE A 190 -2.71 -4.17 6.75
CA PHE A 190 -1.84 -4.02 5.59
C PHE A 190 -1.93 -2.63 4.95
N LYS A 191 -2.78 -1.75 5.46
CA LYS A 191 -3.08 -0.44 4.87
C LYS A 191 -1.82 0.39 4.59
N ASN A 192 -0.83 0.32 5.48
CA ASN A 192 0.43 1.06 5.35
C ASN A 192 1.41 0.45 4.34
N LEU A 193 1.23 -0.82 3.94
CA LEU A 193 2.10 -1.50 2.99
C LEU A 193 1.75 -1.19 1.54
N LYS A 194 0.48 -0.89 1.24
CA LYS A 194 0.02 -0.67 -0.14
C LYS A 194 0.84 0.40 -0.86
N ALA A 195 1.05 1.54 -0.20
CA ALA A 195 1.77 2.68 -0.76
C ALA A 195 3.25 2.38 -1.05
N HIS A 196 3.85 1.43 -0.32
CA HIS A 196 5.22 0.98 -0.57
C HIS A 196 5.30 0.19 -1.87
N PHE A 197 4.40 -0.79 -2.05
CA PHE A 197 4.40 -1.64 -3.24
C PHE A 197 3.89 -0.92 -4.49
N GLU A 198 2.94 0.01 -4.39
CA GLU A 198 2.49 0.83 -5.53
C GLU A 198 3.60 1.67 -6.17
N LYS A 199 4.67 1.99 -5.43
CA LYS A 199 5.80 2.79 -5.90
C LYS A 199 6.99 1.95 -6.39
N GLN A 200 6.90 0.63 -6.29
CA GLN A 200 7.99 -0.26 -6.67
C GLN A 200 7.81 -0.80 -8.10
N LEU A 201 8.95 -0.99 -8.77
CA LEU A 201 9.05 -1.68 -10.06
C LEU A 201 9.81 -3.00 -9.82
N PRO A 202 9.15 -4.04 -9.29
CA PRO A 202 9.82 -5.29 -8.88
C PRO A 202 10.31 -6.12 -10.06
N PHE A 203 9.97 -5.70 -11.29
CA PHE A 203 10.45 -6.30 -12.52
C PHE A 203 11.75 -5.68 -13.05
N VAL A 204 12.26 -4.61 -12.41
CA VAL A 204 13.58 -4.02 -12.70
C VAL A 204 14.64 -4.67 -11.82
N LYS A 205 15.76 -5.08 -12.42
CA LYS A 205 16.85 -5.84 -11.80
C LYS A 205 18.17 -5.08 -11.88
N GLY A 206 18.89 -5.04 -10.77
CA GLY A 206 20.28 -4.57 -10.71
C GLY A 206 20.42 -3.05 -10.81
N LYS A 207 21.65 -2.61 -11.09
CA LYS A 207 21.95 -1.19 -11.33
C LYS A 207 21.49 -0.81 -12.74
N SER A 208 21.04 0.44 -12.87
CA SER A 208 20.82 1.07 -14.17
C SER A 208 22.14 1.15 -14.95
N ASP A 209 22.06 0.98 -16.25
CA ASP A 209 23.16 1.14 -17.19
C ASP A 209 22.97 2.46 -17.95
N TYR A 210 23.84 3.44 -17.69
CA TYR A 210 23.75 4.77 -18.29
C TYR A 210 24.77 4.89 -19.41
N ASN A 211 24.29 5.13 -20.62
CA ASN A 211 25.12 5.35 -21.79
C ASN A 211 25.36 6.87 -21.95
N PRO A 212 26.59 7.37 -21.70
CA PRO A 212 26.89 8.80 -21.73
C PRO A 212 26.82 9.42 -23.13
N TYR A 213 26.94 8.62 -24.19
CA TYR A 213 26.92 9.10 -25.58
C TYR A 213 25.50 9.28 -26.11
N THR A 214 24.57 8.41 -25.71
CA THR A 214 23.15 8.54 -26.07
C THR A 214 22.35 9.36 -25.06
N GLY A 215 22.85 9.51 -23.82
CA GLY A 215 22.12 10.10 -22.69
C GLY A 215 21.01 9.21 -22.16
N LEU A 216 20.95 7.94 -22.57
CA LEU A 216 19.88 7.02 -22.21
C LEU A 216 20.29 6.11 -21.04
N THR A 217 19.29 5.73 -20.26
CA THR A 217 19.45 4.78 -19.15
C THR A 217 18.66 3.52 -19.47
N ALA A 218 19.35 2.38 -19.52
CA ALA A 218 18.76 1.07 -19.66
C ALA A 218 18.63 0.37 -18.30
N PHE A 219 17.60 -0.46 -18.17
CA PHE A 219 17.36 -1.28 -16.99
C PHE A 219 17.25 -2.73 -17.42
N LYS A 220 17.95 -3.61 -16.71
CA LYS A 220 17.72 -5.06 -16.88
C LYS A 220 16.39 -5.42 -16.23
N THR A 221 15.65 -6.30 -16.87
CA THR A 221 14.40 -6.82 -16.34
C THR A 221 14.56 -8.26 -15.85
N VAL A 222 13.73 -8.64 -14.88
CA VAL A 222 13.57 -10.03 -14.46
C VAL A 222 12.73 -10.79 -15.49
N SER A 223 12.87 -12.11 -15.56
CA SER A 223 11.92 -12.93 -16.32
C SER A 223 10.56 -13.02 -15.61
N GLN A 224 9.51 -13.39 -16.33
CA GLN A 224 8.18 -13.60 -15.73
C GLN A 224 8.22 -14.64 -14.60
N THR A 225 9.00 -15.71 -14.77
CA THR A 225 9.18 -16.75 -13.75
C THR A 225 9.86 -16.19 -12.48
N GLU A 226 10.91 -15.38 -12.65
CA GLU A 226 11.60 -14.73 -11.54
C GLU A 226 10.68 -13.75 -10.81
N LEU A 227 9.90 -12.94 -11.54
CA LEU A 227 8.90 -12.05 -10.97
C LEU A 227 7.89 -12.81 -10.12
N ILE A 228 7.27 -13.87 -10.66
CA ILE A 228 6.24 -14.62 -9.94
C ILE A 228 6.83 -15.27 -8.68
N GLN A 229 8.05 -15.81 -8.75
CA GLN A 229 8.72 -16.38 -7.58
C GLN A 229 8.98 -15.32 -6.50
N ASN A 230 9.38 -14.12 -6.89
CA ASN A 230 9.52 -12.99 -5.97
C ASN A 230 8.19 -12.61 -5.33
N LEU A 231 7.08 -12.57 -6.09
CA LEU A 231 5.75 -12.28 -5.55
C LEU A 231 5.26 -13.35 -4.58
N ILE A 232 5.53 -14.63 -4.84
CA ILE A 232 5.24 -15.73 -3.91
C ILE A 232 6.01 -15.52 -2.59
N ASN A 233 7.31 -15.25 -2.67
CA ASN A 233 8.16 -15.05 -1.50
C ASN A 233 7.71 -13.83 -0.68
N THR A 234 7.41 -12.71 -1.35
CA THR A 234 6.87 -11.50 -0.73
C THR A 234 5.53 -11.76 -0.04
N THR A 235 4.61 -12.48 -0.70
CA THR A 235 3.32 -12.88 -0.12
C THR A 235 3.52 -13.67 1.17
N ASN A 236 4.36 -14.71 1.14
CA ASN A 236 4.62 -15.54 2.32
C ASN A 236 5.25 -14.73 3.46
N SER A 237 6.20 -13.84 3.14
CA SER A 237 6.90 -12.99 4.11
C SER A 237 5.99 -11.97 4.79
N ILE A 238 5.05 -11.37 4.04
CA ILE A 238 4.07 -10.43 4.63
C ILE A 238 3.12 -11.19 5.56
N LEU A 239 2.55 -12.32 5.08
CA LEU A 239 1.55 -13.06 5.83
C LEU A 239 2.13 -13.74 7.09
N SER A 240 3.39 -14.20 7.06
CA SER A 240 4.02 -14.82 8.24
C SER A 240 4.31 -13.86 9.38
N LYS A 241 4.32 -12.55 9.12
CA LYS A 241 4.54 -11.51 10.13
C LYS A 241 3.26 -11.03 10.79
N VAL A 242 2.10 -11.50 10.34
CA VAL A 242 0.82 -11.15 10.94
C VAL A 242 0.59 -12.03 12.16
N ASP A 243 0.42 -11.37 13.31
CA ASP A 243 -0.03 -12.01 14.54
C ASP A 243 -1.40 -11.43 14.94
N THR A 244 -2.47 -12.16 14.61
CA THR A 244 -3.85 -11.77 14.92
C THR A 244 -4.28 -12.13 16.34
N SER A 245 -3.48 -12.91 17.09
CA SER A 245 -3.79 -13.27 18.48
C SER A 245 -3.78 -12.05 19.41
N VAL A 246 -2.86 -11.10 19.16
CA VAL A 246 -2.74 -9.85 19.93
C VAL A 246 -4.01 -8.98 19.84
N MET A 247 -4.77 -9.07 18.73
CA MET A 247 -6.03 -8.31 18.56
C MET A 247 -7.16 -8.87 19.42
N VAL A 248 -7.20 -10.19 19.54
CA VAL A 248 -8.13 -10.96 20.36
C VAL A 248 -7.84 -10.74 21.86
N GLU A 249 -6.56 -10.79 22.26
CA GLU A 249 -6.13 -10.72 23.66
C GLU A 249 -6.43 -9.37 24.32
N LYS A 250 -6.45 -8.27 23.55
CA LYS A 250 -6.69 -6.91 24.07
C LYS A 250 -8.18 -6.55 24.23
N ASN A 251 -9.10 -7.50 24.05
CA ASN A 251 -10.54 -7.34 24.30
C ASN A 251 -11.23 -6.23 23.47
N PHE A 252 -10.71 -5.90 22.29
CA PHE A 252 -11.35 -4.94 21.37
C PHE A 252 -12.44 -5.63 20.54
N ASN A 253 -13.56 -5.97 21.18
CA ASN A 253 -14.67 -6.68 20.53
C ASN A 253 -15.15 -6.00 19.24
N ASP A 254 -15.19 -4.67 19.21
CA ASP A 254 -15.58 -3.93 18.00
C ASP A 254 -14.53 -4.05 16.89
N GLN A 255 -13.23 -4.02 17.22
CA GLN A 255 -12.17 -4.15 16.23
C GLN A 255 -12.05 -5.57 15.69
N ALA A 256 -12.26 -6.59 16.53
CA ALA A 256 -12.28 -7.99 16.08
C ALA A 256 -13.45 -8.27 15.12
N ASN A 257 -14.63 -7.72 15.39
CA ASN A 257 -15.79 -7.82 14.50
C ASN A 257 -15.57 -7.07 13.19
N ILE A 258 -15.01 -5.85 13.23
CA ILE A 258 -14.65 -5.07 12.04
C ILE A 258 -13.63 -5.84 11.20
N HIS A 259 -12.57 -6.37 11.81
CA HIS A 259 -11.54 -7.12 11.10
C HIS A 259 -12.10 -8.40 10.46
N ASN A 260 -12.96 -9.14 11.16
CA ASN A 260 -13.63 -10.32 10.60
C ASN A 260 -14.50 -9.96 9.36
N LEU A 261 -15.19 -8.82 9.39
CA LEU A 261 -15.94 -8.32 8.25
C LEU A 261 -15.03 -7.91 7.07
N GLU A 262 -13.88 -7.28 7.35
CA GLU A 262 -12.84 -6.99 6.34
C GLU A 262 -12.35 -8.29 5.66
N ILE A 263 -12.07 -9.34 6.45
CA ILE A 263 -11.64 -10.66 5.96
C ILE A 263 -12.72 -11.31 5.09
N LEU A 264 -13.98 -11.32 5.53
CA LEU A 264 -15.10 -11.90 4.79
C LEU A 264 -15.31 -11.23 3.43
N ASN A 265 -15.29 -9.90 3.41
CA ASN A 265 -15.43 -9.12 2.19
C ASN A 265 -14.29 -9.40 1.20
N LYS A 266 -13.05 -9.45 1.68
CA LYS A 266 -11.90 -9.78 0.83
C LYS A 266 -11.95 -11.21 0.31
N LEU A 267 -12.32 -12.17 1.15
CA LEU A 267 -12.46 -13.58 0.74
C LEU A 267 -13.53 -13.73 -0.35
N HIS A 268 -14.65 -13.01 -0.23
CA HIS A 268 -15.68 -12.96 -1.27
C HIS A 268 -15.15 -12.34 -2.57
N ARG A 269 -14.50 -11.18 -2.49
CA ARG A 269 -13.91 -10.48 -3.65
C ARG A 269 -12.87 -11.33 -4.37
N THR A 270 -11.94 -11.94 -3.64
CA THR A 270 -10.92 -12.82 -4.23
C THR A 270 -11.55 -14.04 -4.89
N LYS A 271 -12.62 -14.63 -4.31
CA LYS A 271 -13.36 -15.71 -4.98
C LYS A 271 -13.96 -15.25 -6.30
N GLN A 272 -14.66 -14.11 -6.32
CA GLN A 272 -15.24 -13.53 -7.53
C GLN A 272 -14.18 -13.26 -8.61
N GLU A 273 -13.10 -12.57 -8.27
CA GLU A 273 -12.03 -12.26 -9.24
C GLU A 273 -11.38 -13.53 -9.81
N THR A 274 -11.25 -14.59 -9.00
CA THR A 274 -10.69 -15.86 -9.46
C THR A 274 -11.64 -16.77 -10.24
N LEU A 275 -12.95 -16.55 -10.14
CA LEU A 275 -13.95 -17.30 -10.92
C LEU A 275 -14.06 -16.74 -12.34
N LEU A 276 -13.83 -15.43 -12.50
CA LEU A 276 -14.06 -14.70 -13.74
C LEU A 276 -12.80 -14.52 -14.60
N LYS A 277 -11.61 -14.86 -14.09
CA LYS A 277 -10.32 -14.67 -14.78
C LYS A 277 -9.53 -15.97 -14.86
N GLU A 278 -8.82 -16.15 -15.97
CA GLU A 278 -7.82 -17.21 -16.13
C GLU A 278 -6.47 -16.74 -15.58
N PHE A 279 -5.76 -17.62 -14.88
CA PHE A 279 -4.46 -17.34 -14.26
C PHE A 279 -3.45 -18.41 -14.66
N SER A 280 -2.18 -18.04 -14.74
CA SER A 280 -1.11 -19.01 -14.95
C SER A 280 -0.98 -20.00 -13.79
N LYS A 281 -0.32 -21.13 -14.04
CA LYS A 281 -0.04 -22.17 -13.03
C LYS A 281 0.72 -21.62 -11.82
N PHE A 282 1.64 -20.68 -12.05
CA PHE A 282 2.46 -20.09 -10.99
C PHE A 282 1.72 -18.98 -10.24
N GLU A 283 0.93 -18.13 -10.92
CA GLU A 283 0.08 -17.14 -10.25
C GLU A 283 -0.94 -17.79 -9.33
N THR A 284 -1.50 -18.92 -9.78
CA THR A 284 -2.40 -19.76 -8.99
C THR A 284 -1.79 -20.14 -7.63
N LYS A 285 -0.45 -20.22 -7.51
CA LYS A 285 0.22 -20.57 -6.25
C LYS A 285 0.09 -19.49 -5.19
N TYR A 286 0.41 -18.22 -5.49
CA TYR A 286 0.22 -17.15 -4.51
C TYR A 286 -1.26 -16.88 -4.25
N ILE A 287 -2.13 -17.02 -5.26
CA ILE A 287 -3.58 -16.89 -5.10
C ILE A 287 -4.11 -17.95 -4.12
N LYS A 288 -3.68 -19.21 -4.27
CA LYS A 288 -4.03 -20.29 -3.34
C LYS A 288 -3.53 -20.01 -1.93
N THR A 289 -2.33 -19.44 -1.76
CA THR A 289 -1.81 -19.03 -0.45
C THR A 289 -2.70 -17.95 0.17
N ILE A 290 -3.02 -16.89 -0.57
CA ILE A 290 -3.88 -15.80 -0.09
C ILE A 290 -5.26 -16.33 0.32
N LYS A 291 -5.89 -17.17 -0.51
CA LYS A 291 -7.19 -17.79 -0.19
C LYS A 291 -7.15 -18.64 1.07
N ARG A 292 -6.11 -19.46 1.21
CA ARG A 292 -5.94 -20.34 2.37
C ARG A 292 -5.73 -19.53 3.65
N TRP A 293 -4.93 -18.47 3.58
CA TRP A 293 -4.72 -17.56 4.69
C TRP A 293 -6.02 -16.85 5.08
N LEU A 294 -6.76 -16.27 4.13
CA LEU A 294 -8.05 -15.62 4.42
C LEU A 294 -9.07 -16.61 5.03
N GLN A 295 -9.08 -17.86 4.58
CA GLN A 295 -9.95 -18.90 5.15
C GLN A 295 -9.53 -19.29 6.57
N ASN A 296 -8.22 -19.41 6.83
CA ASN A 296 -7.68 -19.64 8.17
C ASN A 296 -8.06 -18.51 9.14
N GLU A 297 -7.88 -17.25 8.74
CA GLU A 297 -8.28 -16.10 9.57
C GLU A 297 -9.79 -16.10 9.83
N LYS A 298 -10.62 -16.35 8.80
CA LYS A 298 -12.07 -16.47 8.97
C LYS A 298 -12.43 -17.54 10.00
N GLU A 299 -11.84 -18.72 9.90
CA GLU A 299 -12.09 -19.83 10.83
C GLU A 299 -11.63 -19.49 12.24
N TYR A 300 -10.45 -18.89 12.40
CA TYR A 300 -9.93 -18.42 13.67
C TYR A 300 -10.90 -17.44 14.34
N PHE A 301 -11.31 -16.36 13.66
CA PHE A 301 -12.25 -15.40 14.24
C PHE A 301 -13.64 -15.99 14.46
N SER A 302 -14.13 -16.86 13.57
CA SER A 302 -15.42 -17.56 13.77
C SER A 302 -15.42 -18.45 15.01
N ASN A 303 -14.28 -19.02 15.38
CA ASN A 303 -14.13 -19.89 16.55
C ASN A 303 -13.82 -19.09 17.83
N VAL A 304 -12.98 -18.06 17.73
CA VAL A 304 -12.44 -17.34 18.89
C VAL A 304 -13.33 -16.18 19.32
N VAL A 305 -13.94 -15.44 18.39
CA VAL A 305 -14.84 -14.31 18.73
C VAL A 305 -16.02 -14.76 19.59
N PRO A 306 -16.71 -15.89 19.32
CA PRO A 306 -17.74 -16.40 20.23
C PRO A 306 -17.21 -16.73 21.62
N ILE A 307 -15.96 -17.23 21.76
CA ILE A 307 -15.36 -17.57 23.05
C ILE A 307 -14.99 -16.31 23.83
N ILE A 308 -14.44 -15.29 23.18
CA ILE A 308 -14.23 -13.97 23.81
C ILE A 308 -15.59 -13.37 24.17
N ASN A 309 -16.55 -13.36 23.25
CA ASN A 309 -17.91 -12.87 23.50
C ASN A 309 -18.64 -13.67 24.57
N GLN A 310 -18.26 -14.93 24.82
CA GLN A 310 -18.74 -15.76 25.93
C GLN A 310 -17.99 -15.46 27.24
N LYS A 311 -16.71 -15.09 27.20
CA LYS A 311 -16.01 -14.49 28.35
C LYS A 311 -16.53 -13.08 28.67
N VAL A 312 -17.07 -12.39 27.67
CA VAL A 312 -17.74 -11.08 27.75
C VAL A 312 -19.26 -11.24 27.78
N LEU A 313 -19.80 -12.48 27.79
CA LEU A 313 -21.21 -12.68 28.07
C LEU A 313 -21.39 -12.13 29.48
N PRO A 314 -22.33 -11.21 29.69
CA PRO A 314 -22.73 -10.85 31.02
C PRO A 314 -23.04 -12.17 31.72
N GLN A 315 -22.39 -12.44 32.86
CA GLN A 315 -23.15 -13.04 33.95
C GLN A 315 -24.48 -12.31 33.90
N THR A 316 -25.56 -13.02 33.52
CA THR A 316 -26.92 -12.51 33.32
C THR A 316 -27.01 -11.02 33.57
N ILE A 317 -27.32 -10.17 32.58
CA ILE A 317 -27.74 -8.79 32.85
C ILE A 317 -28.95 -8.88 33.80
N LYS A 318 -28.71 -8.99 35.11
CA LYS A 318 -29.32 -8.14 36.09
C LYS A 318 -29.02 -6.79 35.48
N VAL A 319 -30.06 -6.19 34.91
CA VAL A 319 -30.11 -4.76 34.70
C VAL A 319 -29.36 -4.22 35.92
N VAL A 320 -28.18 -3.64 35.72
CA VAL A 320 -27.60 -2.79 36.76
C VAL A 320 -28.58 -1.65 36.76
N THR A 321 -29.67 -1.89 37.49
CA THR A 321 -30.63 -0.92 37.91
C THR A 321 -29.71 0.05 38.59
N ILE A 322 -29.43 1.17 37.91
CA ILE A 322 -28.71 2.28 38.53
C ILE A 322 -29.43 2.43 39.86
N LYS A 323 -28.73 2.07 40.94
CA LYS A 323 -29.34 2.04 42.27
C LYS A 323 -29.37 3.48 42.69
N ALA A 324 -30.18 4.30 42.04
CA ALA A 324 -30.31 5.71 42.33
C ALA A 324 -31.77 6.09 42.37
N PHE A 325 -32.06 7.15 43.10
CA PHE A 325 -33.34 7.82 43.00
C PHE A 325 -33.26 8.84 41.84
N LYS A 326 -34.38 9.22 41.26
CA LYS A 326 -34.40 10.29 40.26
C LYS A 326 -35.58 11.18 40.53
N LEU A 327 -35.33 12.43 40.90
CA LEU A 327 -36.41 13.39 41.12
C LEU A 327 -37.15 13.66 39.80
N LYS A 328 -38.47 13.79 39.87
CA LYS A 328 -39.30 14.19 38.72
C LYS A 328 -39.22 15.69 38.49
N GLY A 329 -39.08 16.11 37.23
CA GLY A 329 -39.05 17.51 36.82
C GLY A 329 -38.34 17.73 35.49
N VAL A 330 -38.25 18.99 35.07
CA VAL A 330 -37.45 19.40 33.90
C VAL A 330 -35.97 19.28 34.26
N GLN A 331 -35.14 18.74 33.36
CA GLN A 331 -33.75 18.39 33.62
C GLN A 331 -32.89 19.55 34.16
N ALA A 332 -33.22 20.79 33.78
CA ALA A 332 -32.56 22.00 34.26
C ALA A 332 -32.79 22.29 35.76
N THR A 333 -33.88 21.83 36.37
CA THR A 333 -34.24 22.14 37.77
C THR A 333 -34.02 20.98 38.74
N ILE A 334 -33.74 19.76 38.24
CA ILE A 334 -33.55 18.56 39.08
C ILE A 334 -32.37 18.74 40.06
N LYS A 335 -31.27 19.33 39.61
CA LYS A 335 -30.08 19.56 40.43
C LYS A 335 -30.38 20.51 41.59
N ASP A 336 -31.09 21.60 41.34
CA ASP A 336 -31.45 22.60 42.35
C ASP A 336 -32.40 22.01 43.40
N LYS A 337 -33.37 21.19 42.96
CA LYS A 337 -34.26 20.45 43.88
C LYS A 337 -33.50 19.46 44.76
N ALA A 338 -32.50 18.76 44.22
CA ALA A 338 -31.67 17.85 44.99
C ALA A 338 -30.80 18.62 46.01
N ILE A 339 -30.30 19.80 45.65
CA ILE A 339 -29.56 20.69 46.56
C ILE A 339 -30.46 21.20 47.69
N ASP A 340 -31.67 21.67 47.39
CA ASP A 340 -32.62 22.17 48.39
C ASP A 340 -33.06 21.07 49.36
N LEU A 341 -33.33 19.88 48.84
CA LEU A 341 -33.64 18.70 49.64
C LEU A 341 -32.49 18.33 50.58
N HIS A 342 -31.24 18.32 50.07
CA HIS A 342 -30.05 18.07 50.88
C HIS A 342 -29.94 19.09 52.02
N ASN A 343 -30.00 20.38 51.70
CA ASN A 343 -29.86 21.45 52.69
C ASN A 343 -30.95 21.38 53.77
N SER A 344 -32.19 21.05 53.39
CA SER A 344 -33.30 20.86 54.34
C SER A 344 -33.06 19.68 55.29
N LEU A 345 -32.47 18.58 54.80
CA LEU A 345 -32.12 17.42 55.62
C LEU A 345 -30.94 17.69 56.55
N VAL A 346 -29.91 18.41 56.08
CA VAL A 346 -28.79 18.87 56.92
C VAL A 346 -29.27 19.80 58.04
N THR A 347 -30.12 20.79 57.70
CA THR A 347 -30.67 21.74 58.68
C THR A 347 -31.45 21.04 59.80
N LYS A 348 -32.07 19.89 59.49
CA LYS A 348 -32.82 19.06 60.44
C LYS A 348 -31.97 17.91 61.02
N GLN A 349 -30.66 17.94 60.81
CA GLN A 349 -29.68 16.98 61.34
C GLN A 349 -29.92 15.52 60.91
N TYR A 350 -30.53 15.32 59.74
CA TYR A 350 -30.69 13.98 59.14
C TYR A 350 -29.48 13.54 58.31
N LEU A 351 -28.64 14.48 57.86
CA LEU A 351 -27.44 14.26 57.04
C LEU A 351 -26.28 15.14 57.50
N ASN A 352 -25.05 14.74 57.15
CA ASN A 352 -23.86 15.59 57.25
C ASN A 352 -23.65 16.41 55.97
N GLU A 353 -22.98 17.56 56.04
CA GLU A 353 -22.69 18.39 54.86
C GLU A 353 -21.76 17.71 53.85
N GLU A 354 -20.90 16.81 54.32
CA GLU A 354 -19.89 16.12 53.51
C GLU A 354 -20.49 15.21 52.43
N CYS A 355 -21.72 14.72 52.61
CA CYS A 355 -22.36 13.82 51.65
C CYS A 355 -23.05 14.55 50.47
N LYS A 356 -22.95 15.89 50.39
CA LYS A 356 -23.67 16.71 49.39
C LYS A 356 -23.49 16.23 47.95
N LYS A 357 -22.25 15.90 47.55
CA LYS A 357 -21.93 15.45 46.18
C LYS A 357 -22.66 14.14 45.85
N ASP A 358 -22.57 13.15 46.74
CA ASP A 358 -23.19 11.84 46.54
C ASP A 358 -24.72 11.90 46.68
N PHE A 359 -25.25 12.74 47.56
CA PHE A 359 -26.69 12.98 47.66
C PHE A 359 -27.26 13.57 46.36
N ILE A 360 -26.61 14.58 45.77
CA ILE A 360 -27.06 15.17 44.51
C ILE A 360 -27.00 14.14 43.37
N LYS A 361 -25.92 13.35 43.28
CA LYS A 361 -25.82 12.25 42.32
C LYS A 361 -26.96 11.24 42.49
N LEU A 362 -27.21 10.82 43.74
CA LEU A 362 -28.25 9.88 44.09
C LEU A 362 -29.62 10.31 43.60
N PHE A 363 -29.96 11.61 43.63
CA PHE A 363 -31.29 12.11 43.27
C PHE A 363 -31.39 12.68 41.85
N THR A 364 -30.27 12.75 41.12
CA THR A 364 -30.21 13.11 39.70
C THR A 364 -30.15 11.87 38.78
N GLY A 365 -30.20 10.66 39.37
CA GLY A 365 -30.14 9.40 38.63
C GLY A 365 -28.72 8.95 38.27
N VAL A 366 -27.70 9.44 38.98
CA VAL A 366 -26.29 9.09 38.79
C VAL A 366 -25.82 8.21 39.95
N GLN A 367 -24.95 7.23 39.67
CA GLN A 367 -24.38 6.37 40.71
C GLN A 367 -23.51 7.16 41.69
N THR A 368 -23.67 6.88 42.99
CA THR A 368 -22.87 7.47 44.06
C THR A 368 -21.48 6.84 44.14
N GLU A 369 -20.47 7.63 44.52
CA GLU A 369 -19.12 7.12 44.80
C GLU A 369 -19.05 6.59 46.24
N ASN A 370 -19.73 7.25 47.18
CA ASN A 370 -19.77 6.87 48.59
C ASN A 370 -21.21 6.76 49.11
N LYS A 371 -21.39 5.96 50.17
CA LYS A 371 -22.67 5.90 50.89
C LYS A 371 -22.88 7.14 51.75
N ILE A 372 -24.10 7.65 51.69
CA ILE A 372 -24.62 8.79 52.43
C ILE A 372 -24.90 8.37 53.88
N SER A 373 -24.28 9.04 54.83
CA SER A 373 -24.51 8.82 56.26
C SER A 373 -25.86 9.43 56.68
N TRP A 374 -26.83 8.58 57.00
CA TRP A 374 -28.08 9.02 57.63
C TRP A 374 -27.92 9.08 59.14
N LEU A 375 -28.19 10.25 59.71
CA LEU A 375 -28.01 10.54 61.14
C LEU A 375 -29.31 10.34 61.96
N GLY A 376 -30.47 10.29 61.30
CA GLY A 376 -31.75 10.02 61.95
C GLY A 376 -32.00 8.55 62.27
N GLN A 377 -33.17 8.25 62.83
CA GLN A 377 -33.58 6.89 63.14
C GLN A 377 -33.89 6.08 61.87
N LYS A 378 -33.80 4.75 61.94
CA LYS A 378 -34.12 3.85 60.82
C LYS A 378 -35.55 4.04 60.30
N GLY A 379 -36.51 4.26 61.21
CA GLY A 379 -37.91 4.52 60.87
C GLY A 379 -38.13 5.84 60.14
N GLU A 380 -37.24 6.82 60.34
CA GLU A 380 -37.28 8.13 59.69
C GLU A 380 -36.78 8.05 58.25
N LEU A 381 -35.68 7.33 58.00
CA LEU A 381 -35.21 7.04 56.64
C LEU A 381 -36.28 6.27 55.84
N LYS A 382 -36.97 5.33 56.49
CA LYS A 382 -38.10 4.62 55.89
C LYS A 382 -39.22 5.56 55.48
N SER A 383 -39.67 6.43 56.41
CA SER A 383 -40.71 7.42 56.13
C SER A 383 -40.29 8.39 55.02
N PHE A 384 -39.03 8.82 54.98
CA PHE A 384 -38.48 9.71 53.95
C PHE A 384 -38.63 9.13 52.54
N VAL A 385 -38.15 7.91 52.32
CA VAL A 385 -38.24 7.23 51.01
C VAL A 385 -39.70 6.95 50.63
N ASP A 386 -40.52 6.56 51.60
CA ASP A 386 -41.95 6.36 51.35
C ASP A 386 -42.67 7.65 50.95
N PHE A 387 -42.36 8.79 51.59
CA PHE A 387 -42.96 10.07 51.23
C PHE A 387 -42.53 10.58 49.86
N LEU A 388 -41.25 10.39 49.49
CA LEU A 388 -40.76 10.73 48.14
C LEU A 388 -41.55 9.99 47.06
N LEU A 389 -41.92 8.73 47.30
CA LEU A 389 -42.73 7.93 46.38
C LEU A 389 -44.22 8.28 46.44
N SER A 390 -44.81 8.35 47.63
CA SER A 390 -46.24 8.62 47.77
C SER A 390 -46.64 10.00 47.28
N LEU A 391 -45.74 10.98 47.38
CA LEU A 391 -45.93 12.34 46.85
C LEU A 391 -45.43 12.48 45.40
N GLY A 392 -45.01 11.39 44.77
CA GLY A 392 -44.59 11.36 43.37
C GLY A 392 -43.36 12.21 43.05
N LYS A 393 -42.50 12.50 44.05
CA LYS A 393 -41.31 13.37 43.90
C LYS A 393 -40.17 12.68 43.18
N ILE A 394 -40.09 11.35 43.24
CA ILE A 394 -39.13 10.53 42.48
C ILE A 394 -39.81 9.62 41.46
N GLU A 395 -39.04 9.17 40.46
CA GLU A 395 -39.46 8.14 39.51
C GLU A 395 -39.94 6.87 40.24
N ASN A 396 -40.86 6.13 39.62
CA ASN A 396 -41.48 4.99 40.28
C ASN A 396 -40.47 3.85 40.47
N CYS A 397 -40.03 3.66 41.70
CA CYS A 397 -39.07 2.62 42.11
C CYS A 397 -39.65 1.72 43.22
N GLN A 398 -40.98 1.55 43.28
CA GLN A 398 -41.66 0.87 44.39
C GLN A 398 -41.14 -0.57 44.61
N SER A 399 -40.78 -1.28 43.54
CA SER A 399 -40.30 -2.68 43.58
C SER A 399 -38.85 -2.82 44.09
N ASN A 400 -38.03 -1.78 44.00
CA ASN A 400 -36.59 -1.84 44.33
C ASN A 400 -36.11 -0.74 45.29
N LYS A 401 -37.01 0.11 45.82
CA LYS A 401 -36.66 1.25 46.69
C LYS A 401 -35.73 0.90 47.84
N TRP A 402 -35.95 -0.22 48.54
CA TRP A 402 -35.12 -0.61 49.69
C TRP A 402 -33.75 -1.15 49.27
N THR A 403 -33.65 -1.73 48.07
CA THR A 403 -32.38 -2.11 47.46
C THR A 403 -31.57 -0.88 47.07
N ILE A 404 -32.25 0.17 46.58
CA ILE A 404 -31.63 1.48 46.29
C ILE A 404 -31.18 2.13 47.60
N THR A 405 -32.03 2.17 48.62
CA THR A 405 -31.70 2.76 49.93
C THR A 405 -30.48 2.08 50.57
N ALA A 406 -30.45 0.74 50.64
CA ALA A 406 -29.33 0.01 51.24
C ALA A 406 -28.00 0.13 50.47
N ALA A 407 -28.08 0.41 49.17
CA ALA A 407 -26.89 0.61 48.36
C ALA A 407 -26.25 1.99 48.53
N ASN A 408 -27.04 3.01 48.93
CA ASN A 408 -26.59 4.39 48.94
C ASN A 408 -26.58 5.04 50.32
N PHE A 409 -27.20 4.43 51.32
CA PHE A 409 -27.21 4.95 52.68
C PHE A 409 -26.52 3.99 53.65
N LYS A 410 -25.99 4.56 54.72
CA LYS A 410 -25.47 3.87 55.91
C LYS A 410 -25.94 4.62 57.16
N PHE A 411 -25.97 3.96 58.31
CA PHE A 411 -26.23 4.64 59.59
C PHE A 411 -24.91 4.84 60.31
N LEU A 412 -24.52 6.09 60.55
CA LEU A 412 -23.18 6.40 61.06
C LEU A 412 -22.10 5.77 60.16
N ASN A 413 -21.44 4.71 60.62
CA ASN A 413 -20.44 3.93 59.88
C ASN A 413 -20.90 2.52 59.50
N ASP A 414 -22.14 2.15 59.83
CA ASP A 414 -22.66 0.80 59.66
C ASP A 414 -23.51 0.66 58.40
N ASP A 415 -23.13 -0.30 57.57
CA ASP A 415 -23.91 -0.74 56.44
C ASP A 415 -25.14 -1.54 56.88
N PHE A 416 -26.20 -1.47 56.07
CA PHE A 416 -27.42 -2.24 56.29
C PHE A 416 -27.92 -2.89 54.99
N ASN A 417 -28.74 -3.93 55.12
CA ASN A 417 -29.37 -4.61 54.00
C ASN A 417 -30.81 -4.10 53.76
N ALA A 418 -31.37 -4.39 52.59
CA ALA A 418 -32.71 -3.92 52.21
C ALA A 418 -33.82 -4.37 53.19
N ASN A 419 -33.72 -5.57 53.75
CA ASN A 419 -34.70 -6.10 54.71
C ASN A 419 -34.69 -5.31 56.02
N THR A 420 -33.51 -4.80 56.44
CA THR A 420 -33.38 -4.00 57.67
C THR A 420 -34.30 -2.79 57.64
N ILE A 421 -34.37 -2.04 56.53
CA ILE A 421 -35.29 -0.89 56.41
C ILE A 421 -36.71 -1.35 56.10
N LYS A 422 -36.88 -2.35 55.23
CA LYS A 422 -38.21 -2.87 54.86
C LYS A 422 -39.01 -3.31 56.09
N ASP A 423 -38.36 -3.93 57.06
CA ASP A 423 -39.02 -4.50 58.25
C ASP A 423 -39.06 -3.52 59.44
N THR A 424 -38.34 -2.40 59.36
CA THR A 424 -38.36 -1.35 60.39
C THR A 424 -39.76 -0.71 60.50
N LYS A 425 -40.27 -0.50 61.72
CA LYS A 425 -41.51 0.26 61.93
C LYS A 425 -41.30 1.73 61.52
N LYS A 426 -42.29 2.34 60.86
CA LYS A 426 -42.25 3.79 60.55
C LYS A 426 -42.08 4.60 61.83
N ALA A 427 -41.40 5.73 61.73
CA ALA A 427 -41.25 6.63 62.87
C ALA A 427 -42.64 7.06 63.37
N LYS A 428 -42.85 7.08 64.70
CA LYS A 428 -44.11 7.48 65.31
C LYS A 428 -44.44 8.97 65.08
N ASN A 429 -43.43 9.78 64.76
CA ASN A 429 -43.55 11.21 64.48
C ASN A 429 -42.66 11.58 63.28
N ASP A 430 -43.18 11.44 62.06
CA ASP A 430 -42.48 11.74 60.80
C ASP A 430 -42.93 13.06 60.14
N ILE A 431 -43.59 13.93 60.91
CA ILE A 431 -44.14 15.23 60.44
C ILE A 431 -43.05 16.09 59.80
N ASN A 432 -41.88 16.18 60.44
CA ASN A 432 -40.75 16.97 59.92
C ASN A 432 -40.29 16.47 58.55
N ILE A 433 -40.21 15.15 58.38
CA ILE A 433 -39.75 14.52 57.14
C ILE A 433 -40.78 14.74 56.04
N LYS A 434 -42.07 14.61 56.35
CA LYS A 434 -43.15 14.91 55.41
C LYS A 434 -43.11 16.36 54.94
N GLN A 435 -42.89 17.31 55.86
CA GLN A 435 -42.77 18.74 55.53
C GLN A 435 -41.56 19.02 54.63
N ILE A 436 -40.41 18.39 54.89
CA ILE A 436 -39.21 18.51 54.04
C ILE A 436 -39.52 18.04 52.61
N VAL A 437 -40.10 16.84 52.46
CA VAL A 437 -40.39 16.28 51.13
C VAL A 437 -41.47 17.08 50.38
N GLN A 438 -42.44 17.66 51.08
CA GLN A 438 -43.51 18.46 50.48
C GLN A 438 -42.99 19.78 49.88
N ARG A 439 -41.94 20.37 50.43
CA ARG A 439 -41.36 21.65 49.96
C ARG A 439 -40.66 21.55 48.61
N ILE A 440 -40.30 20.34 48.18
CA ILE A 440 -39.69 20.09 46.88
C ILE A 440 -40.77 20.26 45.79
N ASN A 441 -40.84 21.40 45.11
CA ASN A 441 -41.77 21.62 43.99
C ASN A 441 -41.11 21.41 42.64
#